data_AF-A0A7W3VYL3-F1
#
_entry.id   AF-A0A7W3VYL3-F1
#
_cell.length_a   1.000
_cell.length_b   1.000
_cell.length_c   1.000
_cell.angle_alpha   90.00
_cell.angle_beta   90.00
_cell.angle_gamma   90.00
#
_symmetry.space_group_name_H-M   'P 1'
#
loop_
_entity.id
_entity.type
_entity.pdbx_description
1 polymer ?
#
loop_
_entity_poly.entity_id
_entity_poly.type
_entity_poly.pdbx_seq_one_letter_code
_entity_poly.pdbx_strand_id
1 'polypeptide(L)' 'MSAPAAAVHAGPVLRTTVPMDLRHPTLGRVDVDYQVWLQPDSPDHRLEACTPRDAASRDALRLLASR' A
#
# COMPACT_ATOMS: atom_id res chain seq x y z
N MET A 1 -14.82 22.61 15.93
CA MET A 1 -14.26 21.29 16.23
C MET A 1 -13.22 20.97 15.17
N SER A 2 -11.94 21.23 15.45
CA SER A 2 -10.85 20.76 14.59
C SER A 2 -10.59 19.28 14.88
N ALA A 3 -10.55 18.45 13.85
CA ALA A 3 -10.01 17.10 13.96
C ALA A 3 -8.54 17.20 14.44
N PRO A 4 -8.07 16.30 15.33
CA PRO A 4 -6.66 16.31 15.70
C PRO A 4 -5.85 15.94 14.46
N ALA A 5 -4.90 16.80 14.11
CA ALA A 5 -3.85 16.43 13.16
C ALA A 5 -3.16 15.19 13.72
N ALA A 6 -3.21 14.07 12.98
CA ALA A 6 -2.47 12.87 13.33
C ALA A 6 -1.01 13.27 13.56
N ALA A 7 -0.57 13.22 14.81
CA ALA A 7 0.80 13.56 15.16
C ALA A 7 1.70 12.50 14.51
N VAL A 8 2.51 12.92 13.54
CA VAL A 8 3.50 12.03 12.91
C VAL A 8 4.51 11.65 13.99
N HIS A 9 4.41 10.42 14.51
CA HIS A 9 5.38 9.91 15.47
C HIS A 9 6.66 9.50 14.73
N ALA A 10 7.78 10.17 15.00
CA ALA A 10 9.06 9.97 14.30
C ALA A 10 9.88 8.80 14.88
N GLY A 11 9.21 7.71 15.26
CA GLY A 11 9.83 6.49 15.78
C GLY A 11 10.30 5.51 14.69
N PRO A 12 11.07 4.47 15.04
CA PRO A 12 11.48 3.43 14.09
C PRO A 12 10.25 2.70 13.52
N VAL A 13 10.24 2.45 12.21
CA VAL A 13 9.17 1.71 11.52
C VAL A 13 9.66 0.33 11.08
N LEU A 14 8.82 -0.69 11.27
CA LEU A 14 9.07 -2.03 10.75
C LEU A 14 8.46 -2.15 9.36
N ARG A 15 9.23 -2.61 8.38
CA ARG A 15 8.76 -2.82 6.99
C ARG A 15 8.75 -4.31 6.65
N THR A 16 7.63 -4.79 6.15
CA THR A 16 7.49 -6.12 5.54
C THR A 16 7.07 -5.98 4.09
N THR A 17 7.71 -6.73 3.18
CA THR A 17 7.36 -6.79 1.76
C THR A 17 6.97 -8.22 1.39
N VAL A 18 5.85 -8.38 0.69
CA VAL A 18 5.35 -9.67 0.20
C VAL A 18 4.96 -9.55 -1.27
N PRO A 19 5.46 -10.41 -2.17
CA PRO A 19 4.98 -10.46 -3.54
C PRO A 19 3.57 -11.05 -3.59
N MET A 20 2.70 -10.47 -4.41
CA MET A 20 1.31 -10.90 -4.57
C MET A 20 0.90 -10.94 -6.04
N ASP A 21 0.40 -12.10 -6.47
CA ASP A 21 -0.32 -12.26 -7.74
C ASP A 21 -1.83 -12.20 -7.45
N LEU A 22 -2.49 -11.17 -7.98
CA LEU A 22 -3.89 -10.86 -7.73
C LEU A 22 -4.69 -10.95 -9.04
N ARG A 23 -5.95 -11.40 -8.93
CA ARG A 23 -6.94 -11.28 -10.02
C ARG A 23 -8.00 -10.25 -9.65
N HIS A 24 -7.92 -9.08 -10.27
CA HIS A 24 -8.93 -8.03 -10.14
C HIS A 24 -10.10 -8.28 -11.11
N PRO A 25 -11.37 -8.19 -10.66
CA PRO A 25 -12.53 -8.53 -11.49
C PRO A 25 -12.63 -7.75 -12.81
N THR A 26 -12.12 -6.53 -12.85
CA THR A 26 -12.18 -5.67 -14.06
C THR A 26 -10.84 -5.57 -14.80
N LEU A 27 -9.72 -5.76 -14.11
CA LEU A 27 -8.39 -5.47 -14.66
C LEU A 27 -7.60 -6.74 -15.00
N GLY A 28 -8.10 -7.91 -14.59
CA GLY A 28 -7.40 -9.18 -14.78
C GLY A 28 -6.24 -9.34 -13.80
N ARG A 29 -5.13 -9.93 -14.27
CA ARG A 29 -3.96 -10.22 -13.43
C ARG A 29 -3.24 -8.92 -13.04
N VAL A 30 -2.83 -8.82 -11.78
CA VAL A 30 -2.02 -7.74 -11.23
C VAL A 30 -0.94 -8.35 -10.33
N ASP A 31 0.33 -8.14 -10.66
CA ASP A 31 1.49 -8.58 -9.87
C ASP A 31 2.13 -7.39 -9.16
N VAL A 32 2.20 -7.44 -7.82
CA VAL A 32 2.66 -6.34 -6.97
C VAL A 32 3.57 -6.83 -5.85
N ASP A 33 4.51 -5.98 -5.46
CA ASP A 33 5.11 -6.03 -4.14
C ASP A 33 4.22 -5.23 -3.17
N TYR A 34 3.58 -5.93 -2.24
CA TYR A 34 2.79 -5.34 -1.17
C TYR A 34 3.70 -5.07 0.04
N GLN A 35 3.70 -3.82 0.49
CA GLN A 35 4.54 -3.35 1.59
C GLN A 35 3.66 -2.82 2.71
N VAL A 36 3.99 -3.22 3.95
CA VAL A 36 3.36 -2.69 5.17
C VAL A 36 4.45 -2.10 6.05
N TRP A 37 4.22 -0.87 6.51
CA TRP A 37 5.02 -0.23 7.56
C TRP A 37 4.19 -0.11 8.83
N LEU A 38 4.71 -0.66 9.94
CA LEU A 38 4.07 -0.60 11.25
C LEU A 38 4.88 0.29 12.20
N GLN A 39 4.19 1.17 12.93
CA GLN A 39 4.75 1.86 14.09
C GLN A 39 4.61 0.93 15.31
N PRO A 40 5.71 0.46 15.93
CA PRO A 40 5.64 -0.54 17.00
C PRO A 40 4.84 -0.08 18.23
N ASP A 41 4.91 1.21 18.53
CA ASP A 41 4.22 1.89 19.63
C ASP A 41 2.81 2.36 19.26
N SER A 42 2.42 2.18 18.00
CA SER A 42 1.13 2.58 17.45
C SER A 42 0.72 1.60 16.34
N PRO A 43 0.44 0.32 16.67
CA PRO A 43 0.24 -0.74 15.67
C PRO A 43 -0.97 -0.51 14.75
N ASP A 44 -1.95 0.27 15.20
CA ASP A 44 -3.08 0.70 14.37
C ASP A 44 -2.68 1.74 13.30
N HIS A 45 -1.54 2.42 13.49
CA HIS A 45 -0.94 3.31 12.53
C HIS A 45 -0.03 2.50 11.60
N ARG A 46 -0.60 2.10 10.47
CA ARG A 46 0.12 1.42 9.41
C ARG A 46 0.00 2.14 8.09
N LEU A 47 1.09 2.13 7.33
CA LEU A 47 1.08 2.50 5.93
C LEU A 47 1.11 1.23 5.09
N GLU A 48 0.35 1.22 4.00
CA GLU A 48 0.35 0.14 3.02
C GLU A 48 0.68 0.72 1.64
N ALA A 49 1.49 0.01 0.86
CA ALA A 49 1.77 0.39 -0.53
C ALA A 49 1.84 -0.84 -1.43
N CYS A 50 1.28 -0.71 -2.64
CA CYS A 50 1.39 -1.70 -3.71
C CYS A 50 2.30 -1.15 -4.81
N THR A 51 3.44 -1.81 -5.04
CA THR A 51 4.35 -1.46 -6.15
C THR A 51 4.20 -2.48 -7.27
N PRO A 52 3.83 -2.08 -8.50
CA PRO A 52 3.68 -3.02 -9.61
C PRO A 52 5.04 -3.62 -10.01
N ARG A 53 5.07 -4.94 -10.21
CA ARG A 53 6.29 -5.68 -10.58
C ARG A 53 6.52 -5.76 -12.09
N ASP A 54 5.49 -5.47 -12.89
CA ASP A 54 5.58 -5.40 -14.35
C ASP A 54 4.80 -4.20 -14.93
N ALA A 55 5.05 -3.91 -16.21
CA ALA A 55 4.44 -2.77 -16.90
C ALA A 55 2.91 -2.91 -17.02
N ALA A 56 2.41 -4.13 -17.26
CA ALA A 56 0.98 -4.39 -17.36
C ALA A 56 0.25 -4.11 -16.05
N SER A 57 0.83 -4.55 -14.92
CA SER A 57 0.31 -4.31 -13.58
C SER A 57 0.35 -2.83 -13.22
N ARG A 58 1.40 -2.10 -13.62
CA ARG A 58 1.47 -0.64 -13.45
C ARG A 58 0.36 0.08 -14.21
N ASP A 59 0.12 -0.31 -15.45
CA ASP A 59 -0.92 0.32 -16.27
C ASP A 59 -2.32 -0.04 -15.76
N ALA A 60 -2.53 -1.27 -15.29
CA ALA A 60 -3.75 -1.67 -14.58
C ALA A 60 -3.99 -0.82 -13.32
N LEU A 61 -2.97 -0.60 -12.49
CA LEU A 61 -3.09 0.25 -11.29
C LEU A 61 -3.37 1.72 -11.63
N ARG A 62 -2.79 2.26 -12.71
CA ARG A 62 -3.11 3.62 -13.19
C ARG A 62 -4.56 3.76 -13.62
N LEU A 63 -5.11 2.75 -14.30
CA LEU A 63 -6.52 2.70 -14.67
C LEU A 63 -7.45 2.58 -13.46
N LEU A 64 -7.00 1.91 -12.39
CA LEU A 64 -7.75 1.82 -11.13
C LEU A 64 -7.76 3.17 -10.39
N ALA A 65 -6.62 3.86 -10.34
CA ALA A 65 -6.46 5.13 -9.63
C ALA A 65 -7.16 6.32 -10.29
N SER A 66 -7.59 6.17 -11.56
CA SER A 66 -8.32 7.20 -12.30
C SER A 66 -9.84 6.99 -12.33
N ARG A 67 -10.35 5.99 -11.61
CA ARG A 67 -11.78 5.81 -11.32
C ARG A 67 -12.18 6.57 -10.07
#